data_AF-A0AB37QI34-F1
#
_entry.id   AF-A0AB37QI34-F1
#
_cell.length_a   1.000
_cell.length_b   1.000
_cell.length_c   1.000
_cell.angle_alpha   90.00
_cell.angle_beta   90.00
_cell.angle_gamma   90.00
#
_symmetry.space_group_name_H-M   'P 1'
#
loop_
_entity.id
_entity.type
_entity.pdbx_description
1 polymer ?
#
loop_
_entity_poly.entity_id
_entity_poly.type
_entity_poly.pdbx_seq_one_letter_code
_entity_poly.pdbx_strand_id
1 'polypeptide(L)'
;LGAELYGDASPSSDVEVISLMLAMLQLADVPDVHMDLGHVGIYRGLARAAGLSGEVEQQLFDALQRKAIDEVVALTADLPQELASMLRALVDLCGGREVLDAARDRLSAAPAPVLAALDDLLAIADRLAVRFPQLPLYFDLGELRGYHYHTGVVFAVFVPGVGQSIAQGGRYDDIGADFGRARPATGFSTDLKTLVTLGQAEIVLPSGGIWMPDSTDAALWQQVCQLRNEGQRVVQALPGQQVSAAREADCDRQLIQHGEHWQVMPLAS
;
A
#
# COMPACT_ATOMS: atom_id res chain seq x y z
N LEU A 1 8.38 -1.28 0.20
CA LEU A 1 8.00 -1.15 1.63
C LEU A 1 6.67 -1.86 1.82
N GLY A 2 6.40 -2.45 2.98
CA GLY A 2 5.17 -3.21 3.20
C GLY A 2 5.06 -3.75 4.63
N ALA A 3 3.89 -4.26 4.96
CA ALA A 3 3.62 -4.92 6.24
C ALA A 3 2.65 -6.09 6.03
N GLU A 4 2.77 -7.10 6.88
CA GLU A 4 1.95 -8.31 6.83
C GLU A 4 1.48 -8.69 8.23
N LEU A 5 0.25 -9.16 8.33
CA LEU A 5 -0.36 -9.68 9.55
C LEU A 5 -0.69 -11.16 9.32
N TYR A 6 -0.13 -12.02 10.18
CA TYR A 6 -0.35 -13.47 10.15
C TYR A 6 -1.14 -13.95 11.37
N GLY A 7 -2.02 -14.93 11.15
CA GLY A 7 -2.69 -15.69 12.20
C GLY A 7 -4.10 -15.21 12.57
N ASP A 8 -4.69 -14.30 11.80
CA ASP A 8 -6.08 -13.86 11.95
C ASP A 8 -6.81 -13.87 10.60
N ALA A 9 -7.96 -14.54 10.56
CA ALA A 9 -8.78 -14.67 9.35
C ALA A 9 -9.92 -13.64 9.29
N SER A 10 -10.04 -12.78 10.30
CA SER A 10 -11.19 -11.88 10.41
C SER A 10 -11.02 -10.65 9.53
N PRO A 11 -12.12 -10.04 9.05
CA PRO A 11 -12.08 -8.72 8.42
C PRO A 11 -11.38 -7.63 9.24
N SER A 12 -11.21 -7.85 10.56
CA SER A 12 -10.47 -6.92 11.43
C SER A 12 -9.00 -6.79 11.07
N SER A 13 -8.35 -7.89 10.70
CA SER A 13 -6.94 -7.84 10.30
C SER A 13 -6.78 -7.13 8.96
N ASP A 14 -7.72 -7.32 8.04
CA ASP A 14 -7.72 -6.60 6.75
C ASP A 14 -7.89 -5.10 6.96
N VAL A 15 -8.87 -4.69 7.76
CA VAL A 15 -9.07 -3.27 8.11
C VAL A 15 -7.83 -2.67 8.76
N GLU A 16 -7.14 -3.42 9.62
CA GLU A 16 -5.93 -2.95 10.28
C GLU A 16 -4.77 -2.74 9.30
N VAL A 17 -4.53 -3.72 8.43
CA VAL A 17 -3.48 -3.64 7.40
C VAL A 17 -3.76 -2.51 6.41
N ILE A 18 -5.01 -2.34 5.97
CA ILE A 18 -5.42 -1.21 5.12
C ILE A 18 -5.23 0.12 5.87
N SER A 19 -5.57 0.18 7.16
CA SER A 19 -5.40 1.39 7.97
C SER A 19 -3.92 1.76 8.12
N LEU A 20 -3.04 0.79 8.30
CA LEU A 20 -1.59 1.02 8.38
C LEU A 20 -1.03 1.53 7.05
N MET A 21 -1.50 0.97 5.92
CA MET A 21 -1.15 1.44 4.59
C MET A 21 -1.58 2.91 4.39
N LEU A 22 -2.83 3.24 4.72
CA LEU A 22 -3.37 4.60 4.63
C LEU A 22 -2.64 5.58 5.55
N ALA A 23 -2.34 5.19 6.78
CA ALA A 23 -1.58 6.00 7.72
C ALA A 23 -0.17 6.31 7.21
N MET A 24 0.48 5.34 6.54
CA MET A 24 1.77 5.56 5.90
C MET A 24 1.68 6.56 4.74
N LEU A 25 0.64 6.48 3.91
CA LEU A 25 0.41 7.46 2.83
C LEU A 25 0.11 8.86 3.38
N GLN A 26 -0.67 8.96 4.47
CA GLN A 26 -0.93 10.23 5.16
C GLN A 26 0.34 10.82 5.78
N LEU A 27 1.20 9.99 6.37
CA LEU A 27 2.48 10.43 6.93
C LEU A 27 3.42 10.98 5.85
N ALA A 28 3.39 10.38 4.66
CA ALA A 28 4.12 10.87 3.50
C ALA A 28 3.45 12.07 2.82
N ASP A 29 2.28 12.51 3.29
CA ASP A 29 1.47 13.58 2.71
C ASP A 29 1.19 13.37 1.21
N VAL A 30 0.71 12.18 0.86
CA VAL A 30 0.32 11.85 -0.51
C VAL A 30 -1.10 12.37 -0.78
N PRO A 31 -1.30 13.28 -1.75
CA PRO A 31 -2.61 13.87 -2.04
C PRO A 31 -3.52 12.92 -2.83
N ASP A 32 -4.83 13.23 -2.84
CA ASP A 32 -5.83 12.64 -3.75
C ASP A 32 -5.83 11.10 -3.80
N VAL A 33 -5.63 10.48 -2.65
CA VAL A 33 -5.68 9.03 -2.46
C VAL A 33 -7.09 8.50 -2.67
N HIS A 34 -7.25 7.56 -3.59
CA HIS A 34 -8.49 6.80 -3.84
C HIS A 34 -8.24 5.33 -3.54
N MET A 35 -9.13 4.68 -2.80
CA MET A 35 -9.03 3.26 -2.47
C MET A 35 -9.99 2.45 -3.34
N ASP A 36 -9.48 1.39 -3.94
CA ASP A 36 -10.23 0.36 -4.64
C ASP A 36 -10.26 -0.92 -3.82
N LEU A 37 -11.43 -1.56 -3.73
CA LEU A 37 -11.70 -2.74 -2.92
C LEU A 37 -12.44 -3.80 -3.74
N GLY A 38 -11.93 -5.02 -3.72
CA GLY A 38 -12.54 -6.19 -4.35
C GLY A 38 -12.44 -7.42 -3.45
N HIS A 39 -13.01 -8.54 -3.90
CA HIS A 39 -12.91 -9.81 -3.17
C HIS A 39 -12.91 -11.00 -4.13
N VAL A 40 -11.78 -11.69 -4.27
CA VAL A 40 -11.62 -12.78 -5.25
C VAL A 40 -12.57 -13.95 -5.00
N GLY A 41 -12.98 -14.15 -3.74
CA GLY A 41 -13.96 -15.17 -3.34
C GLY A 41 -15.33 -15.05 -4.03
N ILE A 42 -15.72 -13.86 -4.51
CA ILE A 42 -16.99 -13.66 -5.21
C ILE A 42 -16.96 -14.39 -6.56
N TYR A 43 -16.02 -14.03 -7.43
CA TYR A 43 -15.87 -14.68 -8.73
C TYR A 43 -15.52 -16.16 -8.58
N ARG A 44 -14.56 -16.52 -7.70
CA ARG A 44 -14.18 -17.93 -7.46
C ARG A 44 -15.38 -18.79 -7.06
N GLY A 45 -16.21 -18.27 -6.16
CA GLY A 45 -17.39 -18.99 -5.68
C GLY A 45 -18.40 -19.21 -6.79
N LEU A 46 -18.64 -18.19 -7.63
CA LEU A 46 -19.54 -18.29 -8.78
C LEU A 46 -18.98 -19.22 -9.88
N ALA A 47 -17.72 -19.09 -10.24
CA ALA A 47 -17.06 -19.94 -11.23
C ALA A 47 -17.08 -21.42 -10.81
N ARG A 48 -16.77 -21.70 -9.53
CA ARG A 48 -16.84 -23.05 -8.97
C ARG A 48 -18.27 -23.60 -8.97
N ALA A 49 -19.27 -22.79 -8.60
CA ALA A 49 -20.67 -23.22 -8.62
C ALA A 49 -21.19 -23.46 -10.03
N ALA A 50 -20.66 -22.73 -11.02
CA ALA A 50 -20.93 -22.93 -12.43
C ALA A 50 -20.17 -24.12 -13.05
N GLY A 51 -19.27 -24.77 -12.31
CA GLY A 51 -18.44 -25.85 -12.81
C GLY A 51 -17.42 -25.41 -13.86
N LEU A 52 -17.08 -24.12 -13.90
CA LEU A 52 -16.06 -23.58 -14.80
C LEU A 52 -14.67 -24.04 -14.36
N SER A 53 -13.85 -24.40 -15.34
CA SER A 53 -12.45 -24.77 -15.12
C SER A 53 -11.63 -24.61 -16.40
N GLY A 54 -10.30 -24.59 -16.26
CA GLY A 54 -9.36 -24.62 -17.38
C GLY A 54 -9.50 -23.39 -18.29
N GLU A 55 -9.49 -23.61 -19.59
CA GLU A 55 -9.46 -22.55 -20.59
C GLU A 55 -10.71 -21.65 -20.56
N VAL A 56 -11.89 -22.24 -20.32
CA VAL A 56 -13.16 -21.48 -20.28
C VAL A 56 -13.20 -20.53 -19.08
N GLU A 57 -12.73 -20.99 -17.91
CA GLU A 57 -12.62 -20.13 -16.72
C GLU A 57 -11.63 -18.99 -16.97
N GLN A 58 -10.50 -19.26 -17.63
CA GLN A 58 -9.52 -18.22 -17.95
C GLN A 58 -10.06 -17.20 -18.96
N GLN A 59 -10.78 -17.65 -20.00
CA GLN A 59 -11.41 -16.76 -20.97
C GLN A 59 -12.46 -15.86 -20.30
N LEU A 60 -13.28 -16.42 -19.41
CA LEU A 60 -14.27 -15.64 -18.67
C LEU A 60 -13.61 -14.64 -17.72
N PHE A 61 -12.56 -15.07 -17.04
CA PHE A 61 -11.74 -14.22 -16.18
C PHE A 61 -11.19 -13.01 -16.96
N ASP A 62 -10.57 -13.25 -18.11
CA ASP A 62 -9.97 -12.21 -18.95
C ASP A 62 -11.04 -11.26 -19.51
N ALA A 63 -12.22 -11.80 -19.87
CA ALA A 63 -13.35 -11.00 -20.33
C ALA A 63 -13.91 -10.10 -19.22
N LEU A 64 -14.03 -10.60 -17.98
CA LEU A 64 -14.47 -9.81 -16.83
C LEU A 64 -13.48 -8.70 -16.48
N GLN A 65 -12.18 -8.99 -16.48
CA GLN A 65 -11.12 -7.99 -16.22
C GLN A 65 -11.12 -6.86 -17.25
N ARG A 66 -11.44 -7.16 -18.51
CA ARG A 66 -11.59 -6.16 -19.58
C ARG A 66 -12.98 -5.53 -19.64
N LYS A 67 -13.91 -5.96 -18.77
CA LYS A 67 -15.33 -5.55 -18.78
C LYS A 67 -16.00 -5.78 -20.14
N ALA A 68 -15.63 -6.85 -20.84
CA ALA A 68 -16.12 -7.20 -22.17
C ALA A 68 -17.47 -7.95 -22.09
N ILE A 69 -18.56 -7.22 -21.89
CA ILE A 69 -19.88 -7.80 -21.62
C ILE A 69 -20.34 -8.80 -22.70
N ASP A 70 -20.10 -8.52 -23.99
CA ASP A 70 -20.53 -9.41 -25.08
C ASP A 70 -19.81 -10.78 -25.01
N GLU A 71 -18.52 -10.78 -24.68
CA GLU A 71 -17.74 -12.00 -24.46
C GLU A 71 -18.22 -12.74 -23.22
N VAL A 72 -18.46 -12.03 -22.12
CA VAL A 72 -18.99 -12.61 -20.87
C VAL A 72 -20.35 -13.26 -21.11
N VAL A 73 -21.24 -12.63 -21.89
CA VAL A 73 -22.55 -13.20 -22.25
C VAL A 73 -22.39 -14.48 -23.06
N ALA A 74 -21.51 -14.49 -24.05
CA ALA A 74 -21.23 -15.68 -24.87
C ALA A 74 -20.65 -16.84 -24.03
N LEU A 75 -19.67 -16.54 -23.18
CA LEU A 75 -18.99 -17.54 -22.32
C LEU A 75 -19.88 -18.09 -21.20
N THR A 76 -20.99 -17.42 -20.90
CA THR A 76 -21.95 -17.85 -19.87
C THR A 76 -23.28 -18.36 -20.45
N ALA A 77 -23.38 -18.52 -21.77
CA ALA A 77 -24.63 -18.87 -22.46
C ALA A 77 -25.20 -20.23 -22.04
N ASP A 78 -24.32 -21.22 -21.81
CA ASP A 78 -24.71 -22.59 -21.47
C ASP A 78 -24.79 -22.87 -19.96
N LEU A 79 -24.58 -21.84 -19.12
CA LEU A 79 -24.66 -21.96 -17.67
C LEU A 79 -26.10 -21.89 -17.16
N PRO A 80 -26.39 -22.42 -15.95
CA PRO A 80 -27.66 -22.17 -15.29
C PRO A 80 -27.95 -20.66 -15.21
N GLN A 81 -29.18 -20.28 -15.57
CA GLN A 81 -29.58 -18.88 -15.75
C GLN A 81 -29.23 -17.98 -14.55
N GLU A 82 -29.38 -18.48 -13.32
CA GLU A 82 -29.04 -17.74 -12.10
C GLU A 82 -27.54 -17.44 -12.01
N LEU A 83 -26.68 -18.43 -12.26
CA LEU A 83 -25.21 -18.27 -12.23
C LEU A 83 -24.72 -17.40 -13.39
N ALA A 84 -25.29 -17.58 -14.58
CA ALA A 84 -25.00 -16.74 -15.73
C ALA A 84 -25.33 -15.27 -15.45
N SER A 85 -26.51 -15.00 -14.85
CA SER A 85 -26.93 -13.65 -14.48
C SER A 85 -26.00 -13.01 -13.45
N MET A 86 -25.60 -13.77 -12.42
CA MET A 86 -24.66 -13.29 -11.39
C MET A 86 -23.26 -13.03 -11.94
N LEU A 87 -22.73 -13.90 -12.80
CA LEU A 87 -21.42 -13.69 -13.44
C LEU A 87 -21.42 -12.47 -14.37
N ARG A 88 -22.48 -12.29 -15.18
CA ARG A 88 -22.66 -11.10 -16.02
C ARG A 88 -22.77 -9.83 -15.20
N ALA A 89 -23.41 -9.90 -14.03
CA ALA A 89 -23.56 -8.76 -13.12
C ALA A 89 -22.22 -8.19 -12.64
N LEU A 90 -21.18 -9.01 -12.49
CA LEU A 90 -19.86 -8.56 -12.03
C LEU A 90 -19.22 -7.52 -12.96
N VAL A 91 -19.63 -7.45 -14.23
CA VAL A 91 -19.17 -6.41 -15.16
C VAL A 91 -19.59 -5.02 -14.69
N ASP A 92 -20.83 -4.87 -14.25
CA ASP A 92 -21.41 -3.58 -13.86
C ASP A 92 -21.33 -3.30 -12.34
N LEU A 93 -20.95 -4.29 -11.54
CA LEU A 93 -20.78 -4.14 -10.09
C LEU A 93 -19.42 -3.50 -9.78
N CYS A 94 -19.21 -2.30 -10.33
CA CYS A 94 -18.07 -1.44 -10.04
C CYS A 94 -18.50 0.03 -9.89
N GLY A 95 -17.99 0.72 -8.87
CA GLY A 95 -18.54 2.02 -8.46
C GLY A 95 -18.33 2.36 -6.99
N GLY A 96 -19.15 3.25 -6.46
CA GLY A 96 -19.11 3.66 -5.06
C GLY A 96 -19.83 2.68 -4.14
N ARG A 97 -20.18 3.16 -2.94
CA ARG A 97 -20.80 2.35 -1.88
C ARG A 97 -22.11 1.69 -2.33
N GLU A 98 -22.86 2.34 -3.21
CA GLU A 98 -24.11 1.83 -3.79
C GLU A 98 -23.97 0.48 -4.49
N VAL A 99 -22.76 0.14 -4.97
CA VAL A 99 -22.48 -1.15 -5.60
C VAL A 99 -22.65 -2.30 -4.62
N LEU A 100 -22.33 -2.11 -3.34
CA LEU A 100 -22.47 -3.18 -2.34
C LEU A 100 -23.94 -3.51 -2.06
N ASP A 101 -24.82 -2.52 -2.12
CA ASP A 101 -26.27 -2.72 -2.00
C ASP A 101 -26.80 -3.41 -3.26
N ALA A 102 -26.42 -2.94 -4.44
CA ALA A 102 -26.78 -3.60 -5.70
C ALA A 102 -26.26 -5.05 -5.78
N ALA A 103 -25.08 -5.33 -5.21
CA ALA A 103 -24.53 -6.67 -5.13
C ALA A 103 -25.36 -7.59 -4.22
N ARG A 104 -25.84 -7.10 -3.07
CA ARG A 104 -26.74 -7.89 -2.19
C ARG A 104 -27.99 -8.35 -2.92
N ASP A 105 -28.56 -7.49 -3.76
CA ASP A 105 -29.74 -7.82 -4.54
C ASP A 105 -29.41 -8.76 -5.71
N ARG A 106 -28.39 -8.43 -6.52
CA ARG A 106 -28.05 -9.20 -7.73
C ARG A 106 -27.43 -10.57 -7.42
N LEU A 107 -26.80 -10.72 -6.25
CA LEU A 107 -26.15 -11.96 -5.80
C LEU A 107 -26.94 -12.64 -4.68
N SER A 108 -28.21 -12.31 -4.46
CA SER A 108 -29.01 -12.83 -3.34
C SER A 108 -29.15 -14.37 -3.33
N ALA A 109 -29.10 -14.99 -4.51
CA ALA A 109 -29.15 -16.44 -4.71
C ALA A 109 -27.77 -17.09 -4.82
N ALA A 110 -26.69 -16.34 -4.55
CA ALA A 110 -25.34 -16.86 -4.69
C ALA A 110 -25.04 -17.95 -3.64
N PRO A 111 -24.09 -18.85 -3.94
CA PRO A 111 -23.60 -19.83 -2.97
C PRO A 111 -23.10 -19.15 -1.68
N ALA A 112 -23.22 -19.84 -0.54
CA ALA A 112 -22.81 -19.31 0.76
C ALA A 112 -21.39 -18.71 0.81
N PRO A 113 -20.35 -19.28 0.15
CA PRO A 113 -19.02 -18.66 0.10
C PRO A 113 -18.99 -17.28 -0.59
N VAL A 114 -19.85 -17.06 -1.59
CA VAL A 114 -19.97 -15.76 -2.29
C VAL A 114 -20.64 -14.73 -1.39
N LEU A 115 -21.69 -15.14 -0.67
CA LEU A 115 -22.37 -14.27 0.30
C LEU A 115 -21.44 -13.89 1.46
N ALA A 116 -20.65 -14.84 1.97
CA ALA A 116 -19.64 -14.57 3.00
C ALA A 116 -18.58 -13.57 2.53
N ALA A 117 -18.08 -13.73 1.30
CA ALA A 117 -17.14 -12.78 0.69
C ALA A 117 -17.72 -11.36 0.56
N LEU A 118 -19.01 -11.25 0.21
CA LEU A 118 -19.70 -9.96 0.15
C LEU A 118 -19.91 -9.34 1.54
N ASP A 119 -20.25 -10.16 2.54
CA ASP A 119 -20.38 -9.72 3.93
C ASP A 119 -19.04 -9.24 4.50
N ASP A 120 -17.93 -9.94 4.21
CA ASP A 120 -16.59 -9.51 4.59
C ASP A 120 -16.24 -8.15 3.96
N LEU A 121 -16.48 -8.00 2.65
CA LEU A 121 -16.23 -6.74 1.94
C LEU A 121 -17.03 -5.57 2.52
N LEU A 122 -18.30 -5.80 2.87
CA LEU A 122 -19.15 -4.82 3.55
C LEU A 122 -18.63 -4.45 4.94
N ALA A 123 -18.23 -5.44 5.74
CA ALA A 123 -17.68 -5.20 7.07
C ALA A 123 -16.38 -4.37 7.01
N ILE A 124 -15.54 -4.61 6.00
CA ILE A 124 -14.35 -3.81 5.72
C ILE A 124 -14.74 -2.39 5.32
N ALA A 125 -15.65 -2.24 4.35
CA ALA A 125 -16.13 -0.95 3.86
C ALA A 125 -16.69 -0.07 4.99
N ASP A 126 -17.54 -0.63 5.85
CA ASP A 126 -18.14 0.08 6.99
C ASP A 126 -17.09 0.60 7.96
N ARG A 127 -16.13 -0.24 8.32
CA ARG A 127 -15.09 0.14 9.29
C ARG A 127 -14.11 1.15 8.72
N LEU A 128 -13.79 1.05 7.42
CA LEU A 128 -12.96 2.04 6.74
C LEU A 128 -13.68 3.39 6.63
N ALA A 129 -14.98 3.41 6.31
CA ALA A 129 -15.76 4.64 6.27
C ALA A 129 -15.81 5.35 7.63
N VAL A 130 -15.83 4.60 8.74
CA VAL A 130 -15.73 5.18 10.09
C VAL A 130 -14.32 5.72 10.37
N ARG A 131 -13.25 4.99 10.02
CA ARG A 131 -11.86 5.40 10.30
C ARG A 131 -11.39 6.55 9.40
N PHE A 132 -11.86 6.58 8.15
CA PHE A 132 -11.41 7.49 7.10
C PHE A 132 -12.61 8.07 6.33
N PRO A 133 -13.42 8.95 6.96
CA PRO A 133 -14.68 9.43 6.38
C PRO A 133 -14.52 10.24 5.09
N GLN A 134 -13.32 10.76 4.82
CA GLN A 134 -13.00 11.54 3.62
C GLN A 134 -12.30 10.71 2.54
N LEU A 135 -12.04 9.43 2.77
CA LEU A 135 -11.39 8.56 1.80
C LEU A 135 -12.42 8.13 0.73
N PRO A 136 -12.21 8.45 -0.55
CA PRO A 136 -13.02 7.90 -1.62
C PRO A 136 -12.81 6.39 -1.69
N LEU A 137 -13.88 5.64 -1.43
CA LEU A 137 -13.92 4.19 -1.59
C LEU A 137 -14.60 3.84 -2.92
N TYR A 138 -13.90 3.07 -3.73
CA TYR A 138 -14.40 2.42 -4.93
C TYR A 138 -14.42 0.90 -4.70
N PHE A 139 -15.40 0.25 -5.28
CA PHE A 139 -15.56 -1.20 -5.21
C PHE A 139 -15.61 -1.75 -6.62
N ASP A 140 -14.91 -2.85 -6.88
CA ASP A 140 -15.03 -3.61 -8.11
C ASP A 140 -15.10 -5.11 -7.78
N LEU A 141 -16.31 -5.67 -7.92
CA LEU A 141 -16.58 -7.08 -7.62
C LEU A 141 -16.13 -8.02 -8.74
N GLY A 142 -15.69 -7.46 -9.88
CA GLY A 142 -14.98 -8.12 -10.95
C GLY A 142 -13.47 -7.86 -10.93
N GLU A 143 -12.92 -7.24 -9.86
CA GLU A 143 -11.48 -7.09 -9.69
C GLU A 143 -10.86 -8.41 -9.20
N LEU A 144 -9.94 -8.91 -10.01
CA LEU A 144 -9.32 -10.22 -9.89
C LEU A 144 -7.80 -10.14 -9.98
N ARG A 145 -7.20 -8.95 -9.78
CA ARG A 145 -5.75 -8.84 -9.61
C ARG A 145 -5.25 -9.78 -8.52
N GLY A 146 -4.13 -10.43 -8.81
CA GLY A 146 -3.55 -11.43 -7.92
C GLY A 146 -4.46 -12.63 -7.69
N TYR A 147 -5.36 -12.96 -8.63
CA TYR A 147 -6.27 -14.10 -8.54
C TYR A 147 -5.60 -15.43 -8.23
N HIS A 148 -4.34 -15.65 -8.59
CA HIS A 148 -3.66 -16.91 -8.25
C HIS A 148 -2.98 -16.88 -6.88
N TYR A 149 -2.95 -15.72 -6.21
CA TYR A 149 -2.24 -15.51 -4.94
C TYR A 149 -3.19 -15.17 -3.79
N HIS A 150 -4.19 -14.31 -4.02
CA HIS A 150 -5.13 -13.88 -3.00
C HIS A 150 -6.22 -14.93 -2.74
N THR A 151 -6.74 -14.95 -1.52
CA THR A 151 -7.84 -15.84 -1.09
C THR A 151 -9.08 -15.09 -0.64
N GLY A 152 -8.98 -13.78 -0.39
CA GLY A 152 -10.05 -12.96 0.17
C GLY A 152 -10.14 -11.57 -0.44
N VAL A 153 -10.22 -10.55 0.43
CA VAL A 153 -10.21 -9.14 0.01
C VAL A 153 -8.93 -8.81 -0.76
N VAL A 154 -9.07 -7.98 -1.78
CA VAL A 154 -7.97 -7.34 -2.51
C VAL A 154 -8.20 -5.84 -2.46
N PHE A 155 -7.12 -5.07 -2.36
CA PHE A 155 -7.21 -3.64 -2.27
C PHE A 155 -6.03 -2.95 -2.95
N ALA A 156 -6.29 -1.78 -3.51
CA ALA A 156 -5.28 -0.96 -4.15
C ALA A 156 -5.57 0.52 -3.93
N VAL A 157 -4.51 1.31 -3.88
CA VAL A 157 -4.60 2.76 -3.79
C VAL A 157 -4.13 3.39 -5.08
N PHE A 158 -4.90 4.35 -5.58
CA PHE A 158 -4.61 5.10 -6.78
C PHE A 158 -4.54 6.60 -6.48
N VAL A 159 -3.72 7.29 -7.27
CA VAL A 159 -3.65 8.75 -7.31
C VAL A 159 -3.85 9.18 -8.77
N PRO A 160 -4.68 10.20 -9.04
CA PRO A 160 -4.88 10.72 -10.38
C PRO A 160 -3.56 11.04 -11.10
N GLY A 161 -3.44 10.62 -12.36
CA GLY A 161 -2.26 10.87 -13.20
C GLY A 161 -1.12 9.86 -13.10
N VAL A 162 -1.13 8.93 -12.14
CA VAL A 162 -0.06 7.93 -11.98
C VAL A 162 -0.26 6.69 -12.87
N GLY A 163 -1.51 6.41 -13.30
CA GLY A 163 -1.84 5.33 -14.23
C GLY A 163 -1.70 3.90 -13.69
N GLN A 164 -1.21 3.74 -12.46
CA GLN A 164 -1.04 2.47 -11.75
C GLN A 164 -1.30 2.67 -10.25
N SER A 165 -1.46 1.56 -9.52
CA SER A 165 -1.59 1.59 -8.07
C SER A 165 -0.27 2.03 -7.42
N ILE A 166 -0.36 2.87 -6.38
CA ILE A 166 0.80 3.34 -5.61
C ILE A 166 1.05 2.48 -4.37
N ALA A 167 0.02 1.78 -3.91
CA ALA A 167 0.09 0.76 -2.88
C ALA A 167 -0.99 -0.29 -3.18
N GLN A 168 -0.74 -1.54 -2.83
CA GLN A 168 -1.68 -2.63 -3.06
C GLN A 168 -1.45 -3.78 -2.09
N GLY A 169 -2.48 -4.57 -1.88
CA GLY A 169 -2.44 -5.69 -0.96
C GLY A 169 -3.70 -6.54 -1.04
N GLY A 170 -3.78 -7.48 -0.11
CA GLY A 170 -4.92 -8.36 0.02
C GLY A 170 -4.65 -9.52 0.95
N ARG A 171 -5.69 -10.33 1.13
CA ARG A 171 -5.66 -11.55 1.95
C ARG A 171 -5.16 -12.75 1.15
N TYR A 172 -4.35 -13.60 1.78
CA TYR A 172 -3.76 -14.82 1.22
C TYR A 172 -3.57 -15.87 2.33
N ASP A 173 -4.60 -16.67 2.58
CA ASP A 173 -4.60 -17.61 3.70
C ASP A 173 -3.84 -18.93 3.42
N ASP A 174 -3.48 -19.16 2.16
CA ASP A 174 -2.82 -20.39 1.70
C ASP A 174 -1.29 -20.35 1.81
N ILE A 175 -0.70 -19.25 2.31
CA ILE A 175 0.75 -19.21 2.54
C ILE A 175 1.16 -20.24 3.60
N GLY A 176 2.16 -21.05 3.26
CA GLY A 176 2.65 -22.13 4.10
C GLY A 176 1.90 -23.45 3.92
N ALA A 177 0.92 -23.53 3.01
CA ALA A 177 0.24 -24.78 2.66
C ALA A 177 1.23 -25.85 2.18
N ASP A 178 2.16 -25.47 1.30
CA ASP A 178 3.24 -26.34 0.81
C ASP A 178 4.20 -26.82 1.92
N PHE A 179 4.24 -26.09 3.04
CA PHE A 179 5.06 -26.39 4.21
C PHE A 179 4.25 -27.04 5.36
N GLY A 180 3.02 -27.48 5.07
CA GLY A 180 2.18 -28.25 5.99
C GLY A 180 1.39 -27.44 7.02
N ARG A 181 1.38 -26.10 6.91
CA ARG A 181 0.58 -25.24 7.80
C ARG A 181 0.17 -23.96 7.08
N ALA A 182 -1.00 -23.98 6.44
CA ALA A 182 -1.67 -22.77 6.00
C ALA A 182 -1.95 -21.87 7.21
N ARG A 183 -1.63 -20.58 7.07
CA ARG A 183 -1.91 -19.57 8.10
C ARG A 183 -2.57 -18.38 7.44
N PRO A 184 -3.73 -17.93 7.96
CA PRO A 184 -4.37 -16.72 7.48
C PRO A 184 -3.39 -15.56 7.49
N ALA A 185 -3.35 -14.81 6.39
CA ALA A 185 -2.44 -13.70 6.23
C ALA A 185 -3.06 -12.60 5.36
N THR A 186 -2.74 -11.36 5.69
CA THR A 186 -3.14 -10.19 4.90
C THR A 186 -2.03 -9.16 4.99
N GLY A 187 -1.76 -8.47 3.90
CA GLY A 187 -0.60 -7.60 3.81
C GLY A 187 -0.72 -6.60 2.68
N PHE A 188 0.16 -5.60 2.71
CA PHE A 188 0.28 -4.62 1.64
C PHE A 188 1.74 -4.35 1.28
N SER A 189 1.94 -3.83 0.08
CA SER A 189 3.21 -3.33 -0.39
C SER A 189 3.03 -2.00 -1.13
N THR A 190 4.09 -1.20 -1.13
CA THR A 190 4.22 0.04 -1.88
C THR A 190 5.65 0.18 -2.38
N ASP A 191 5.83 0.83 -3.52
CA ASP A 191 7.14 1.21 -4.02
C ASP A 191 7.64 2.48 -3.32
N LEU A 192 8.83 2.40 -2.71
CA LEU A 192 9.39 3.51 -1.94
C LEU A 192 9.68 4.73 -2.83
N LYS A 193 10.10 4.49 -4.09
CA LYS A 193 10.39 5.59 -5.01
C LYS A 193 9.11 6.34 -5.38
N THR A 194 8.02 5.62 -5.61
CA THR A 194 6.68 6.18 -5.84
C THR A 194 6.23 7.01 -4.64
N LEU A 195 6.38 6.48 -3.42
CA LEU A 195 6.06 7.20 -2.19
C LEU A 195 6.85 8.52 -2.04
N VAL A 196 8.16 8.48 -2.29
CA VAL A 196 9.03 9.67 -2.25
C VAL A 196 8.68 10.67 -3.36
N THR A 197 8.25 10.19 -4.52
CA THR A 197 7.91 11.05 -5.67
C THR A 197 6.58 11.78 -5.48
N LEU A 198 5.61 11.12 -4.85
CA LEU A 198 4.26 11.66 -4.66
C LEU A 198 4.06 12.36 -3.31
N GLY A 199 4.83 11.96 -2.30
CA GLY A 199 4.73 12.51 -0.96
C GLY A 199 5.19 13.96 -0.89
N GLN A 200 4.44 14.78 -0.18
CA GLN A 200 4.71 16.21 0.03
C GLN A 200 5.20 16.51 1.45
N ALA A 201 5.44 15.47 2.26
CA ALA A 201 5.83 15.63 3.64
C ALA A 201 7.09 16.50 3.76
N GLU A 202 6.97 17.60 4.52
CA GLU A 202 8.11 18.45 4.82
C GLU A 202 9.10 17.68 5.68
N ILE A 203 10.21 17.27 5.06
CA ILE A 203 11.34 16.73 5.80
C ILE A 203 12.10 17.92 6.38
N VAL A 204 11.88 18.19 7.67
CA VAL A 204 12.76 19.10 8.42
C VAL A 204 14.11 18.42 8.58
N LEU A 205 14.97 18.59 7.58
CA LEU A 205 16.38 18.28 7.73
C LEU A 205 16.97 19.26 8.76
N PRO A 206 17.87 18.81 9.64
CA PRO A 206 18.62 19.72 10.49
C PRO A 206 19.21 20.83 9.61
N SER A 207 18.87 22.09 9.92
CA SER A 207 19.37 23.24 9.18
C SER A 207 20.89 23.30 9.31
N GLY A 208 21.58 23.25 8.15
CA GLY A 208 23.02 23.44 8.01
C GLY A 208 23.90 22.37 8.67
N GLY A 209 25.03 22.08 8.02
CA GLY A 209 26.07 21.20 8.57
C GLY A 209 26.98 21.89 9.59
N ILE A 210 27.68 21.09 10.38
CA ILE A 210 28.78 21.50 11.25
C ILE A 210 30.08 21.16 10.54
N TRP A 211 30.91 22.17 10.27
CA TRP A 211 32.23 22.02 9.69
C TRP A 211 33.24 21.55 10.74
N MET A 212 33.95 20.47 10.47
CA MET A 212 35.05 19.95 11.29
C MET A 212 36.37 20.25 10.56
N PRO A 213 37.38 20.85 11.22
CA PRO A 213 38.69 21.07 10.61
C PRO A 213 39.42 19.74 10.36
N ASP A 214 40.35 19.73 9.40
CA ASP A 214 41.24 18.60 9.15
C ASP A 214 42.21 18.45 10.32
N SER A 215 41.94 17.48 11.20
CA SER A 215 42.65 17.31 12.47
C SER A 215 42.66 15.84 12.89
N THR A 216 43.73 15.42 13.55
CA THR A 216 43.91 14.08 14.12
C THR A 216 43.58 14.03 15.62
N ASP A 217 42.97 15.08 16.19
CA ASP A 217 42.59 15.14 17.60
C ASP A 217 41.50 14.12 17.93
N ALA A 218 41.80 13.21 18.88
CA ALA A 218 40.87 12.17 19.32
C ALA A 218 39.65 12.73 20.06
N ALA A 219 39.79 13.84 20.80
CA ALA A 219 38.68 14.48 21.50
C ALA A 219 37.70 15.12 20.51
N LEU A 220 38.21 15.74 19.45
CA LEU A 220 37.38 16.22 18.33
C LEU A 220 36.59 15.07 17.71
N TRP A 221 37.25 13.94 17.44
CA TRP A 221 36.57 12.78 16.85
C TRP A 221 35.46 12.23 17.74
N GLN A 222 35.68 12.14 19.06
CA GLN A 222 34.64 11.73 20.01
C GLN A 222 33.43 12.69 19.99
N GLN A 223 33.67 14.00 19.97
CA GLN A 223 32.62 15.00 19.86
C GLN A 223 31.84 14.88 18.54
N VAL A 224 32.53 14.62 17.42
CA VAL A 224 31.91 14.41 16.11
C VAL A 224 31.05 13.15 16.08
N CYS A 225 31.51 12.05 16.68
CA CYS A 225 30.71 10.84 16.83
C CYS A 225 29.44 11.10 17.64
N GLN A 226 29.53 11.87 18.73
CA GLN A 226 28.36 12.26 19.52
C GLN A 226 27.38 13.11 18.70
N LEU A 227 27.86 14.16 18.02
CA LEU A 227 27.03 15.03 17.19
C LEU A 227 26.31 14.27 16.08
N ARG A 228 27.00 13.32 15.43
CA ARG A 228 26.39 12.45 14.40
C ARG A 228 25.33 11.52 14.99
N ASN A 229 25.55 10.96 16.19
CA ASN A 229 24.55 10.15 16.89
C ASN A 229 23.31 10.97 17.30
N GLU A 230 23.47 12.27 17.53
CA GLU A 230 22.38 13.23 17.79
C GLU A 230 21.68 13.72 16.49
N GLY A 231 22.04 13.16 15.33
CA GLY A 231 21.45 13.49 14.03
C GLY A 231 22.02 14.73 13.36
N GLN A 232 23.11 15.32 13.87
CA GLN A 232 23.77 16.46 13.23
C GLN A 232 24.61 16.02 12.02
N ARG A 233 24.56 16.80 10.93
CA ARG A 233 25.43 16.61 9.77
C ARG A 233 26.79 17.23 10.04
N VAL A 234 27.83 16.43 10.26
CA VAL A 234 29.20 16.92 10.43
C VAL A 234 30.05 16.61 9.20
N VAL A 235 30.59 17.66 8.55
CA VAL A 235 31.44 17.57 7.34
C VAL A 235 32.87 17.87 7.72
N GLN A 236 33.79 16.96 7.42
CA GLN A 236 35.23 17.15 7.68
C GLN A 236 35.91 17.83 6.50
N ALA A 237 36.71 18.85 6.78
CA ALA A 237 37.62 19.47 5.82
C ALA A 237 38.62 18.45 5.29
N LEU A 238 38.86 18.46 3.99
CA LEU A 238 39.97 17.75 3.37
C LEU A 238 41.27 18.56 3.48
N PRO A 239 42.44 17.91 3.33
CA PRO A 239 43.73 18.61 3.38
C PRO A 239 43.76 19.84 2.45
N GLY A 240 44.08 21.00 3.03
CA GLY A 240 44.14 22.28 2.31
C GLY A 240 42.81 23.03 2.19
N GLN A 241 41.68 22.45 2.59
CA GLN A 241 40.41 23.17 2.65
C GLN A 241 40.37 24.09 3.86
N GLN A 242 40.06 25.36 3.62
CA GLN A 242 39.87 26.37 4.64
C GLN A 242 38.40 26.44 5.06
N VAL A 243 38.12 27.12 6.18
CA VAL A 243 36.74 27.36 6.66
C VAL A 243 35.84 28.02 5.61
N SER A 244 36.40 28.73 4.62
CA SER A 244 35.64 29.30 3.50
C SER A 244 34.90 28.25 2.67
N ALA A 245 35.39 27.00 2.61
CA ALA A 245 34.73 25.89 1.92
C ALA A 245 33.52 25.35 2.69
N ALA A 246 33.34 25.73 3.97
CA ALA A 246 32.23 25.25 4.79
C ALA A 246 30.87 25.60 4.18
N ARG A 247 30.72 26.82 3.62
CA ARG A 247 29.45 27.24 3.00
C ARG A 247 29.13 26.46 1.72
N GLU A 248 30.13 26.07 0.95
CA GLU A 248 29.95 25.22 -0.25
C GLU A 248 29.48 23.80 0.14
N ALA A 249 29.86 23.33 1.33
CA ALA A 249 29.36 22.10 1.93
C ALA A 249 28.04 22.27 2.70
N ASP A 250 27.38 23.42 2.54
CA ASP A 250 26.12 23.77 3.21
C ASP A 250 26.24 23.70 4.76
N CYS A 251 27.43 23.99 5.29
CA CYS A 251 27.64 24.15 6.73
C CYS A 251 27.26 25.57 7.17
N ASP A 252 26.62 25.69 8.33
CA ASP A 252 26.25 26.95 8.99
C ASP A 252 26.98 27.15 10.33
N ARG A 253 27.60 26.09 10.82
CA ARG A 253 28.35 26.01 12.08
C ARG A 253 29.72 25.38 11.85
N GLN A 254 30.61 25.51 12.81
CA GLN A 254 31.95 24.91 12.80
C GLN A 254 32.38 24.47 14.20
N LEU A 255 33.27 23.48 14.26
CA LEU A 255 33.96 23.07 15.47
C LEU A 255 35.25 23.88 15.63
N ILE A 256 35.33 24.64 16.71
CA ILE A 256 36.51 25.42 17.10
C ILE A 256 37.04 24.88 18.42
N GLN A 257 38.36 24.77 18.52
CA GLN A 257 39.04 24.40 19.76
C GLN A 257 39.13 25.61 20.68
N HIS A 258 38.51 25.51 21.87
CA HIS A 258 38.59 26.49 22.95
C HIS A 258 39.21 25.83 24.19
N GLY A 259 40.49 26.07 24.42
CA GLY A 259 41.25 25.37 25.46
C GLY A 259 41.39 23.89 25.14
N GLU A 260 41.04 23.01 26.09
CA GLU A 260 41.07 21.54 25.91
C GLU A 260 39.78 20.98 25.28
N HIS A 261 38.79 21.82 24.95
CA HIS A 261 37.48 21.36 24.49
C HIS A 261 37.14 21.89 23.09
N TRP A 262 36.35 21.11 22.35
CA TRP A 262 35.79 21.49 21.06
C TRP A 262 34.37 21.99 21.21
N GLN A 263 34.07 23.15 20.62
CA GLN A 263 32.76 23.79 20.71
C GLN A 263 32.18 24.03 19.32
N VAL A 264 30.89 23.77 19.17
CA VAL A 264 30.13 24.11 17.96
C VAL A 264 29.79 25.60 18.02
N MET A 265 30.22 26.36 17.02
CA MET A 265 29.96 27.79 16.90
C MET A 265 29.36 28.12 15.53
N PRO A 266 28.56 29.19 15.40
CA PRO A 266 28.13 29.68 14.10
C PRO A 266 29.34 30.01 13.20
N LEU A 267 29.22 29.79 11.89
CA LEU A 267 30.20 30.33 10.95
C LEU A 267 30.16 31.86 11.02
N ALA A 268 31.34 32.49 11.03
CA ALA A 268 31.42 33.94 10.95
C ALA A 268 30.79 34.44 9.64
N SER A 269 30.15 35.61 9.72
CA SER A 269 29.46 36.28 8.60
C SER A 269 30.42 36.65 7.47
#